data_AF-A0A368VVD1-F1
#
_entry.id   AF-A0A368VVD1-F1
#
_cell.length_a   1.000
_cell.length_b   1.000
_cell.length_c   1.000
_cell.angle_alpha   90.00
_cell.angle_beta   90.00
_cell.angle_gamma   90.00
#
_symmetry.space_group_name_H-M   'P 1'
#
loop_
_entity.id
_entity.type
_entity.pdbx_description
1 polymer ?
#
loop_
_entity_poly.entity_id
_entity_poly.type
_entity_poly.pdbx_seq_one_letter_code
_entity_poly.pdbx_strand_id
1 'polypeptide(L)'
;MSGGYRVSMDKLTQLVNDLDHAADDITAANRALSNARGRDLGTPGIDDASEEFRESWSHGISKISKGAKVTSDVLDAARATYARLENEASALIASAAEGQHPSSDGGGGRISEGQPSRIEQRLTGA
;
A
#
# COMPACT_ATOMS: atom_id res chain seq x y z
N MET A 1 -8.82 -6.03 5.52
CA MET A 1 -8.31 -6.41 4.17
C MET A 1 -7.01 -5.66 3.77
N SER A 2 -6.34 -4.95 4.67
CA SER A 2 -5.15 -4.12 4.36
C SER A 2 -3.80 -4.86 4.35
N GLY A 3 -3.75 -6.09 4.89
CA GLY A 3 -2.50 -6.85 5.04
C GLY A 3 -1.87 -7.30 3.72
N GLY A 4 -2.68 -7.71 2.74
CA GLY A 4 -2.18 -8.18 1.43
C GLY A 4 -1.49 -7.09 0.62
N TYR A 5 -2.04 -5.87 0.61
CA TYR A 5 -1.48 -4.74 -0.16
C TYR A 5 -0.10 -4.29 0.34
N ARG A 6 0.10 -4.25 1.67
CA ARG A 6 1.41 -3.89 2.25
C ARG A 6 2.49 -4.88 1.84
N VAL A 7 2.19 -6.18 1.97
CA VAL A 7 3.11 -7.24 1.55
C VAL A 7 3.42 -7.15 0.06
N SER A 8 2.45 -6.79 -0.78
CA SER A 8 2.69 -6.61 -2.22
C SER A 8 3.63 -5.44 -2.53
N MET A 9 3.54 -4.31 -1.83
CA MET A 9 4.48 -3.18 -2.00
C MET A 9 5.89 -3.51 -1.54
N ASP A 10 6.02 -4.15 -0.37
CA ASP A 10 7.32 -4.53 0.17
C ASP A 10 8.04 -5.45 -0.84
N LYS A 11 7.29 -6.38 -1.46
CA LYS A 11 7.79 -7.26 -2.53
C LYS A 11 8.15 -6.52 -3.81
N LEU A 12 7.38 -5.51 -4.21
CA LEU A 12 7.70 -4.70 -5.40
C LEU A 12 8.95 -3.86 -5.19
N THR A 13 9.12 -3.29 -4.00
CA THR A 13 10.32 -2.53 -3.64
C THR A 13 11.53 -3.45 -3.56
N GLN A 14 11.39 -4.64 -2.98
CA GLN A 14 12.44 -5.63 -2.98
C GLN A 14 12.83 -6.03 -4.42
N LEU A 15 11.85 -6.28 -5.29
CA LEU A 15 12.11 -6.60 -6.70
C LEU A 15 12.90 -5.48 -7.41
N VAL A 16 12.58 -4.21 -7.16
CA VAL A 16 13.33 -3.06 -7.71
C VAL A 16 14.80 -3.13 -7.29
N ASN A 17 15.06 -3.34 -6.00
CA ASN A 17 16.43 -3.42 -5.47
C ASN A 17 17.19 -4.62 -6.03
N ASP A 18 16.54 -5.80 -6.11
CA ASP A 18 17.15 -7.02 -6.63
C ASP A 18 17.52 -6.86 -8.12
N LEU A 19 16.69 -6.18 -8.90
CA LEU A 19 16.95 -5.89 -10.31
C LEU A 19 18.11 -4.91 -10.49
N ASP A 20 18.16 -3.83 -9.70
CA ASP A 20 19.26 -2.86 -9.77
C ASP A 20 20.60 -3.53 -9.40
N HIS A 21 20.64 -4.36 -8.35
CA HIS A 21 21.83 -5.14 -8.00
C HIS A 21 22.27 -6.11 -9.10
N ALA A 22 21.34 -6.82 -9.73
CA ALA A 22 21.67 -7.73 -10.83
C ALA A 22 22.27 -7.00 -12.05
N ALA A 23 21.83 -5.78 -12.33
CA ALA A 23 22.42 -4.96 -13.40
C ALA A 23 23.86 -4.54 -13.09
N ASP A 24 24.12 -4.16 -11.84
CA ASP A 24 25.46 -3.78 -11.37
C ASP A 24 26.42 -4.99 -11.40
N ASP A 25 25.98 -6.15 -10.92
CA ASP A 25 26.77 -7.38 -10.90
C ASP A 25 27.15 -7.84 -12.30
N ILE A 26 26.22 -7.79 -13.25
CA ILE A 26 26.50 -8.15 -14.66
C ILE A 26 27.45 -7.13 -15.30
N THR A 27 27.30 -5.84 -14.99
CA THR A 27 28.22 -4.80 -15.46
C THR A 27 29.64 -5.02 -14.91
N ALA A 28 29.75 -5.36 -13.61
CA ALA A 28 31.01 -5.66 -12.96
C ALA A 28 31.68 -6.93 -13.53
N ALA A 29 30.90 -8.02 -13.69
CA ALA A 29 31.37 -9.27 -14.28
C ALA A 29 31.89 -9.07 -15.71
N ASN A 30 31.17 -8.29 -16.54
CA ASN A 30 31.62 -7.98 -17.90
C ASN A 30 32.85 -7.07 -17.94
N ARG A 31 32.99 -6.12 -17.02
CA ARG A 31 34.24 -5.33 -16.89
C ARG A 31 35.42 -6.20 -16.48
N ALA A 32 35.22 -7.12 -15.53
CA ALA A 32 36.23 -8.08 -15.13
C ALA A 32 36.63 -8.99 -16.30
N LEU A 33 35.65 -9.45 -17.10
CA LEU A 33 35.89 -10.23 -18.30
C LEU A 33 36.69 -9.41 -19.33
N SER A 34 36.28 -8.19 -19.65
CA SER A 34 36.97 -7.25 -20.56
C SER A 34 38.43 -7.01 -20.14
N ASN A 35 38.68 -6.76 -18.85
CA ASN A 35 40.03 -6.58 -18.30
C ASN A 35 40.88 -7.85 -18.38
N ALA A 36 40.26 -9.03 -18.24
CA ALA A 36 40.95 -10.31 -18.45
C ALA A 36 41.29 -10.55 -19.94
N ARG A 37 40.55 -9.94 -20.89
CA ARG A 37 40.78 -10.07 -22.36
C ARG A 37 42.01 -9.35 -22.86
N GLY A 38 42.42 -8.26 -22.20
CA GLY A 38 43.69 -7.56 -22.49
C GLY A 38 44.93 -8.46 -22.36
N ARG A 39 44.76 -9.69 -21.86
CA ARG A 39 45.82 -10.67 -21.71
C ARG A 39 45.69 -11.94 -22.56
N ASP A 40 44.54 -12.34 -23.15
CA ASP A 40 44.50 -13.67 -23.84
C ASP A 40 43.25 -14.11 -24.69
N LEU A 41 42.24 -13.30 -25.04
CA LEU A 41 40.97 -13.85 -25.63
C LEU A 41 40.74 -13.70 -27.16
N GLY A 42 41.61 -13.02 -27.90
CA GLY A 42 41.85 -13.33 -29.32
C GLY A 42 40.88 -12.88 -30.42
N THR A 43 39.69 -12.30 -30.20
CA THR A 43 38.85 -11.81 -31.33
C THR A 43 37.97 -10.58 -31.04
N PRO A 44 38.16 -9.45 -31.74
CA PRO A 44 37.42 -8.19 -31.55
C PRO A 44 35.88 -8.28 -31.66
N GLY A 45 35.33 -9.14 -32.53
CA GLY A 45 33.88 -9.21 -32.75
C GLY A 45 33.06 -9.76 -31.56
N ILE A 46 33.70 -10.51 -30.65
CA ILE A 46 33.06 -10.95 -29.40
C ILE A 46 33.03 -9.82 -28.37
N ASP A 47 33.95 -8.86 -28.45
CA ASP A 47 34.01 -7.72 -27.53
C ASP A 47 32.85 -6.76 -27.79
N ASP A 48 32.66 -6.36 -29.05
CA ASP A 48 31.59 -5.45 -29.46
C ASP A 48 30.20 -6.04 -29.14
N ALA A 49 29.98 -7.32 -29.45
CA ALA A 49 28.71 -7.99 -29.14
C ALA A 49 28.46 -8.13 -27.62
N SER A 50 29.52 -8.30 -26.82
CA SER A 50 29.40 -8.35 -25.36
C SER A 50 29.08 -6.97 -24.77
N GLU A 51 29.65 -5.92 -25.33
CA GLU A 51 29.39 -4.53 -24.94
C GLU A 51 27.97 -4.11 -25.30
N GLU A 52 27.51 -4.38 -26.52
CA GLU A 52 26.15 -4.09 -26.96
C GLU A 52 25.11 -4.88 -26.14
N PHE A 53 25.41 -6.16 -25.84
CA PHE A 53 24.57 -6.97 -24.95
C PHE A 53 24.50 -6.35 -23.54
N ARG A 54 25.63 -5.91 -22.98
CA ARG A 54 25.69 -5.27 -21.65
C ARG A 54 24.82 -4.01 -21.59
N GLU A 55 24.95 -3.14 -22.59
CA GLU A 55 24.17 -1.90 -22.64
C GLU A 55 22.68 -2.18 -22.80
N SER A 56 22.31 -3.08 -23.72
CA SER A 56 20.92 -3.46 -23.96
C SER A 56 20.30 -4.13 -22.73
N TRP A 57 21.05 -5.00 -22.05
CA TRP A 57 20.60 -5.68 -20.84
C TRP A 57 20.41 -4.71 -19.67
N SER A 58 21.39 -3.85 -19.40
CA SER A 58 21.29 -2.82 -18.36
C SER A 58 20.11 -1.88 -18.64
N HIS A 59 19.91 -1.49 -19.91
CA HIS A 59 18.75 -0.70 -20.31
C HIS A 59 17.43 -1.42 -20.02
N GLY A 60 17.31 -2.70 -20.41
CA GLY A 60 16.12 -3.51 -20.16
C GLY A 60 15.78 -3.61 -18.67
N ILE A 61 16.77 -3.90 -17.82
CA ILE A 61 16.59 -3.96 -16.38
C ILE A 61 16.17 -2.60 -15.81
N SER A 62 16.80 -1.50 -16.25
CA SER A 62 16.40 -0.15 -15.85
C SER A 62 14.94 0.15 -16.20
N LYS A 63 14.46 -0.31 -17.36
CA LYS A 63 13.06 -0.15 -17.77
C LYS A 63 12.10 -0.96 -16.88
N ILE A 64 12.47 -2.18 -16.51
CA ILE A 64 11.66 -3.02 -15.60
C ILE A 64 11.63 -2.39 -14.20
N SER A 65 12.79 -1.98 -13.66
CA SER A 65 12.93 -1.31 -12.36
C SER A 65 12.05 -0.04 -12.30
N LYS A 66 12.09 0.81 -13.34
CA LYS A 66 11.20 1.98 -13.46
C LYS A 66 9.72 1.60 -13.47
N GLY A 67 9.32 0.58 -14.21
CA GLY A 67 7.92 0.12 -14.26
C GLY A 67 7.42 -0.42 -12.91
N ALA A 68 8.26 -1.19 -12.22
CA ALA A 68 7.96 -1.71 -10.89
C ALA A 68 7.80 -0.57 -9.87
N LYS A 69 8.68 0.44 -9.93
CA LYS A 69 8.58 1.65 -9.08
C LYS A 69 7.28 2.42 -9.33
N VAL A 70 6.95 2.71 -10.59
CA VAL A 70 5.68 3.38 -10.94
C VAL A 70 4.47 2.59 -10.42
N THR A 71 4.51 1.27 -10.53
CA THR A 71 3.45 0.41 -10.01
C THR A 71 3.33 0.54 -8.49
N SER A 72 4.45 0.54 -7.78
CA SER A 72 4.48 0.76 -6.32
C SER A 72 3.88 2.10 -5.94
N ASP A 73 4.31 3.19 -6.59
CA ASP A 73 3.85 4.55 -6.31
C ASP A 73 2.33 4.70 -6.52
N VAL A 74 1.79 4.12 -7.59
CA VAL A 74 0.34 4.13 -7.87
C VAL A 74 -0.43 3.35 -6.81
N LEU A 75 0.10 2.20 -6.37
CA LEU A 75 -0.51 1.40 -5.30
C LEU A 75 -0.52 2.17 -3.98
N ASP A 76 0.52 2.95 -3.69
CA ASP A 76 0.60 3.80 -2.49
C ASP A 76 -0.42 4.92 -2.53
N ALA A 77 -0.55 5.60 -3.68
CA ALA A 77 -1.57 6.62 -3.88
C ALA A 77 -3.00 6.05 -3.73
N ALA A 78 -3.25 4.86 -4.29
CA ALA A 78 -4.54 4.19 -4.15
C ALA A 78 -4.86 3.89 -2.68
N ARG A 79 -3.89 3.33 -1.93
CA ARG A 79 -4.03 3.08 -0.49
C ARG A 79 -4.35 4.37 0.28
N ALA A 80 -3.61 5.44 0.05
CA ALA A 80 -3.83 6.71 0.74
C ALA A 80 -5.25 7.24 0.49
N THR A 81 -5.72 7.11 -0.75
CA THR A 81 -7.09 7.48 -1.14
C THR A 81 -8.14 6.65 -0.39
N TYR A 82 -7.99 5.33 -0.34
CA TYR A 82 -8.92 4.47 0.40
C TYR A 82 -8.91 4.74 1.91
N ALA A 83 -7.72 4.94 2.52
CA ALA A 83 -7.62 5.26 3.94
C ALA A 83 -8.30 6.60 4.28
N ARG A 84 -8.17 7.59 3.39
CA ARG A 84 -8.86 8.87 3.52
C ARG A 84 -10.38 8.69 3.43
N LEU A 85 -10.87 7.94 2.44
CA LEU A 85 -12.30 7.68 2.27
C LEU A 85 -12.90 6.96 3.48
N GLU A 86 -12.19 5.98 4.04
CA GLU A 86 -12.62 5.26 5.25
C GLU A 86 -12.72 6.19 6.46
N ASN A 87 -11.74 7.08 6.65
CA ASN A 87 -11.75 8.06 7.74
C ASN A 87 -12.90 9.07 7.58
N GLU A 88 -13.13 9.56 6.36
CA GLU A 88 -14.23 10.48 6.06
C GLU A 88 -15.59 9.80 6.30
N ALA A 89 -15.76 8.56 5.82
CA ALA A 89 -16.98 7.78 6.06
C ALA A 89 -17.21 7.51 7.55
N SER A 90 -16.17 7.13 8.29
CA SER A 90 -16.24 6.90 9.73
C SER A 90 -16.63 8.17 10.50
N ALA A 91 -16.09 9.34 10.11
CA ALA A 91 -16.43 10.62 10.71
C ALA A 91 -17.89 11.02 10.44
N LEU A 92 -18.39 10.80 9.22
CA LEU A 92 -19.79 11.03 8.87
C LEU A 92 -20.74 10.12 9.67
N ILE A 93 -20.38 8.84 9.85
CA ILE A 93 -21.18 7.91 10.66
C ILE A 93 -21.17 8.32 12.14
N ALA A 94 -20.01 8.70 12.69
CA ALA A 94 -19.90 9.15 14.07
C ALA A 94 -20.74 10.41 14.35
N SER A 95 -20.65 11.41 13.47
CA SER A 95 -21.46 12.64 13.57
C SER A 95 -22.97 12.38 13.41
N ALA A 96 -23.37 11.45 12.55
CA ALA A 96 -24.76 11.04 12.42
C ALA A 96 -25.29 10.31 13.68
N ALA A 97 -24.44 9.53 14.35
CA ALA A 97 -24.77 8.87 15.62
C ALA A 97 -24.93 9.86 16.77
N GLU A 98 -24.15 10.95 16.81
CA GLU A 98 -24.27 12.02 17.80
C GLU A 98 -25.52 12.91 17.58
N GLY A 99 -26.00 13.03 16.35
CA GLY A 99 -27.23 13.77 16.01
C GLY A 99 -28.54 13.04 16.33
N GLN A 100 -28.49 11.75 16.68
CA GLN A 100 -29.65 10.92 16.99
C GLN A 100 -29.86 10.74 18.51
N HIS A 101 -29.83 11.83 19.27
CA HIS A 101 -30.42 11.87 20.61
C HIS A 101 -31.91 12.22 20.46
N PRO A 102 -32.88 11.37 20.84
CA PRO A 102 -34.29 11.74 20.72
C PRO A 102 -34.59 12.89 21.68
N SER A 103 -35.00 14.01 21.10
CA SER A 103 -35.73 15.07 21.78
C SER A 103 -36.95 14.45 22.47
N SER A 104 -36.90 14.33 23.79
CA SER A 104 -38.11 14.39 24.63
C SER A 104 -38.20 15.82 25.14
N ASP A 105 -38.86 16.66 24.35
CA ASP A 105 -39.14 18.05 24.66
C ASP A 105 -40.36 18.16 25.61
N GLY A 106 -40.19 18.96 26.66
CA GLY A 106 -41.23 19.83 27.21
C GLY A 106 -42.16 19.31 28.32
N GLY A 107 -42.04 19.86 29.53
CA GLY A 107 -43.17 19.98 30.47
C GLY A 107 -42.80 20.03 31.95
N GLY A 108 -42.70 21.23 32.52
CA GLY A 108 -42.19 21.45 33.88
C GLY A 108 -43.07 21.00 35.05
N GLY A 109 -42.40 20.90 36.21
CA GLY A 109 -42.96 21.10 37.54
C GLY A 109 -43.80 19.97 38.12
N ARG A 110 -43.21 19.21 39.06
CA ARG A 110 -43.59 19.11 40.48
C ARG A 110 -42.96 17.87 41.11
N ILE A 111 -42.31 18.09 42.24
CA ILE A 111 -42.06 17.08 43.26
C ILE A 111 -43.40 16.47 43.70
N SER A 112 -43.56 15.15 43.57
CA SER A 112 -44.45 14.34 44.42
C SER A 112 -44.17 12.85 44.20
N GLU A 113 -44.12 12.15 45.33
CA GLU A 113 -43.78 10.75 45.52
C GLU A 113 -44.64 9.76 44.69
N GLY A 114 -43.99 8.68 44.27
CA GLY A 114 -44.58 7.35 44.13
C GLY A 114 -45.61 7.15 43.01
N GLN A 115 -45.16 6.75 41.82
CA GLN A 115 -46.01 6.01 40.89
C GLN A 115 -45.24 4.82 40.28
N PRO A 116 -45.79 3.59 40.35
CA PRO A 116 -45.11 2.41 39.81
C PRO A 116 -45.08 2.44 38.28
N SER A 117 -43.97 1.96 37.73
CA SER A 117 -43.71 1.94 36.28
C SER A 117 -44.71 1.05 35.54
N ARG A 118 -45.03 1.39 34.27
CA ARG A 118 -45.93 0.64 33.36
C ARG A 118 -45.66 -0.87 33.25
N ILE A 119 -44.44 -1.30 33.59
CA ILE A 119 -44.05 -2.71 33.58
C ILE A 119 -44.76 -3.48 34.71
N GLU A 120 -44.93 -2.87 35.89
CA GLU A 120 -45.58 -3.51 37.05
C GLU A 120 -47.10 -3.63 36.89
N GLN A 121 -47.72 -2.72 36.15
CA GLN A 121 -49.16 -2.76 35.84
C GLN A 121 -49.54 -3.89 34.88
N ARG A 122 -48.60 -4.43 34.09
CA ARG A 122 -48.88 -5.55 33.16
C ARG A 122 -48.74 -6.92 33.79
N LEU A 123 -48.06 -7.02 34.93
CA LEU A 123 -47.79 -8.28 35.63
C LEU A 123 -48.85 -8.61 36.69
N THR A 124 -49.70 -7.67 37.06
CA THR A 124 -50.74 -7.83 38.11
C THR A 124 -52.16 -7.99 37.56
N GLY A 125 -52.32 -8.12 36.24
CA GLY A 125 -53.62 -8.28 35.58
C GLY A 125 -53.60 -9.33 34.46
N ALA A 126 -53.55 -10.60 34.84
CA ALA A 126 -54.08 -11.75 34.10
C ALA A 126 -54.19 -12.95 35.05
#